data_AF-A0A944SLU3-F1
#
_entry.id   AF-A0A944SLU3-F1
#
_cell.length_a   1.000
_cell.length_b   1.000
_cell.length_c   1.000
_cell.angle_alpha   90.00
_cell.angle_beta   90.00
_cell.angle_gamma   90.00
#
_symmetry.space_group_name_H-M   'P 1'
#
loop_
_entity.id
_entity.type
_entity.pdbx_description
1 polymer ?
#
loop_
_entity_poly.entity_id
_entity_poly.type
_entity_poly.pdbx_seq_one_letter_code
_entity_poly.pdbx_strand_id
1 'polypeptide(L)'
;MTISIPILCRKYQHILILSTIGLLIIIITIFGIPTSKITTSISITKKTATGTPSRIEREFKLSIQTPSTSLYSTKEMIAHIEKELQLQIDKDNFNPPEALSQAYYITTSTNSSIFFDIYFDTKDDTLFNNKALYRLRQRFKNQNIFASYLNDPLNTKSFPSRMEYQTKINRTHIDAGLSETEETRFEFRKESTPFNENNLPPNQPWDITTYITYLQRGKFKQYHLLPSQKLMAYLQKKDPNIQKIALSPSVAVITERERIHLNVPSPWGSGPNPEQAFIISLDTFRVYDGKKYLQFLSQRKPFAPKLLGTSQEIEIEFERNTSTKLDTLIQKQTDQYEKNTFIKNQFLQNQQEIQEHITQALKSIKIDIIPQNNSKYSQAHRFKK
;
A
#
# COMPACT_ATOMS: atom_id res chain seq x y z
N MET A 1 -54.62 -8.83 -51.74
CA MET A 1 -53.42 -9.19 -52.53
C MET A 1 -52.25 -9.25 -51.56
N THR A 2 -51.97 -10.44 -51.03
CA THR A 2 -51.02 -10.66 -49.92
C THR A 2 -49.80 -11.35 -50.50
N ILE A 3 -48.69 -10.63 -50.60
CA ILE A 3 -47.43 -11.15 -51.15
C ILE A 3 -46.72 -11.93 -50.04
N SER A 4 -46.79 -13.25 -50.11
CA SER A 4 -46.04 -14.18 -49.26
C SER A 4 -44.56 -14.18 -49.67
N ILE A 5 -43.70 -13.59 -48.84
CA ILE A 5 -42.25 -13.62 -48.99
C ILE A 5 -41.74 -15.04 -48.65
N PRO A 6 -40.93 -15.68 -49.52
CA PRO A 6 -40.57 -17.08 -49.35
C PRO A 6 -39.65 -17.32 -48.15
N ILE A 7 -39.98 -18.37 -47.40
CA ILE A 7 -39.30 -18.91 -46.20
C ILE A 7 -37.81 -19.25 -46.45
N LEU A 8 -37.37 -19.28 -47.71
CA LEU A 8 -35.97 -19.49 -48.09
C LEU A 8 -35.01 -18.41 -47.54
N CYS A 9 -35.49 -17.19 -47.27
CA CYS A 9 -34.61 -16.09 -46.85
C CYS A 9 -34.09 -16.22 -45.40
N ARG A 10 -34.79 -16.95 -44.51
CA ARG A 10 -34.38 -17.11 -43.10
C ARG A 10 -33.24 -18.12 -42.91
N LYS A 11 -33.16 -19.18 -43.73
CA LYS A 11 -32.10 -20.20 -43.58
C LYS A 11 -30.71 -19.66 -43.94
N TYR A 12 -30.62 -18.76 -44.92
CA TYR A 12 -29.33 -18.16 -45.30
C TYR A 12 -28.88 -17.05 -44.35
N GLN A 13 -29.80 -16.36 -43.65
CA GLN A 13 -29.44 -15.36 -42.65
C GLN A 13 -28.66 -15.97 -41.46
N HIS A 14 -29.04 -17.15 -40.98
CA HIS A 14 -28.32 -17.80 -39.88
C HIS A 14 -26.91 -18.27 -40.26
N ILE A 15 -26.73 -18.75 -41.49
CA ILE A 15 -25.41 -19.16 -42.00
C ILE A 15 -24.49 -17.94 -42.15
N LEU A 16 -25.02 -16.81 -42.64
CA LEU A 16 -24.25 -15.56 -42.79
C LEU A 16 -23.84 -14.95 -41.43
N ILE A 17 -24.70 -15.05 -40.41
CA ILE A 17 -24.41 -14.57 -39.05
C ILE A 17 -23.35 -15.45 -38.38
N LEU A 18 -23.44 -16.78 -38.53
CA LEU A 18 -22.44 -17.69 -37.97
C LEU A 18 -21.08 -17.57 -38.67
N SER A 19 -21.06 -17.38 -39.99
CA SER A 19 -19.81 -17.18 -40.74
C SER A 19 -19.14 -15.84 -40.42
N THR A 20 -19.91 -14.78 -40.17
CA THR A 20 -19.37 -13.48 -39.77
C THR A 20 -18.83 -13.49 -38.33
N ILE A 21 -19.51 -14.16 -37.39
CA ILE A 21 -19.00 -14.36 -36.02
C ILE A 21 -17.72 -15.20 -36.03
N GLY A 22 -17.69 -16.29 -36.81
CA GLY A 22 -16.49 -17.13 -36.97
C GLY A 22 -15.31 -16.37 -37.55
N LEU A 23 -15.53 -15.57 -38.60
CA LEU A 23 -14.49 -14.73 -39.20
C LEU A 23 -13.99 -13.64 -38.22
N LEU A 24 -14.88 -13.04 -37.43
CA LEU A 24 -14.52 -12.04 -36.43
C LEU A 24 -13.65 -12.64 -35.31
N ILE A 25 -13.99 -13.85 -34.83
CA ILE A 25 -13.20 -14.58 -33.84
C ILE A 25 -11.82 -14.93 -34.42
N ILE A 26 -11.78 -15.43 -35.66
CA ILE A 26 -10.53 -15.76 -36.36
C ILE A 26 -9.66 -14.52 -36.53
N ILE A 27 -10.22 -13.38 -36.94
CA ILE A 27 -9.51 -12.10 -37.08
C ILE A 27 -8.99 -11.62 -35.72
N ILE A 28 -9.77 -11.74 -34.64
CA ILE A 28 -9.34 -11.38 -33.27
C ILE A 28 -8.20 -12.30 -32.80
N THR A 29 -8.20 -13.59 -33.17
CA THR A 29 -7.13 -14.52 -32.82
C THR A 29 -5.87 -14.39 -33.68
N ILE A 30 -6.00 -14.08 -34.98
CA ILE A 30 -4.88 -13.99 -35.94
C ILE A 30 -4.19 -12.63 -35.85
N PHE A 31 -4.96 -11.54 -35.80
CA PHE A 31 -4.44 -10.18 -35.73
C PHE A 31 -4.33 -9.66 -34.30
N GLY A 32 -4.13 -10.58 -33.34
CA GLY A 32 -4.18 -10.38 -31.89
C GLY A 32 -4.09 -8.92 -31.50
N ILE A 33 -5.18 -8.38 -30.93
CA ILE A 33 -5.33 -6.95 -30.58
C ILE A 33 -3.96 -6.44 -30.16
N PRO A 34 -3.33 -5.51 -30.91
CA PRO A 34 -1.97 -5.12 -30.63
C PRO A 34 -1.93 -4.70 -29.18
N THR A 35 -1.28 -5.52 -28.35
CA THR A 35 -1.08 -5.22 -26.94
C THR A 35 -0.01 -4.15 -26.90
N SER A 36 -0.37 -2.95 -27.36
CA SER A 36 0.40 -1.75 -27.13
C SER A 36 0.73 -1.78 -25.65
N LYS A 37 2.01 -1.92 -25.33
CA LYS A 37 2.46 -1.98 -23.95
C LYS A 37 1.92 -0.73 -23.28
N ILE A 38 1.03 -0.91 -22.32
CA ILE A 38 0.47 0.20 -21.58
C ILE A 38 1.64 0.88 -20.86
N THR A 39 1.90 2.13 -21.23
CA THR A 39 3.01 2.91 -20.65
C THR A 39 2.50 4.14 -19.92
N THR A 40 3.17 4.50 -18.83
CA THR A 40 3.07 5.83 -18.24
C THR A 40 4.10 6.74 -18.89
N SER A 41 3.67 7.90 -19.41
CA SER A 41 4.53 8.87 -20.10
C SER A 41 4.90 10.03 -19.18
N ILE A 42 6.09 10.61 -19.38
CA ILE A 42 6.56 11.79 -18.64
C ILE A 42 5.65 13.01 -18.82
N SER A 43 4.86 13.07 -19.90
CA SER A 43 3.88 14.13 -20.12
C SER A 43 2.87 14.30 -18.97
N ILE A 44 2.69 13.28 -18.12
CA ILE A 44 1.88 13.35 -16.91
C ILE A 44 2.41 14.38 -15.89
N THR A 45 3.71 14.67 -15.87
CA THR A 45 4.30 15.66 -14.94
C THR A 45 3.80 17.07 -15.16
N LYS A 46 3.31 17.37 -16.37
CA LYS A 46 2.75 18.66 -16.79
C LYS A 46 1.22 18.76 -16.62
N LYS A 47 0.58 17.79 -15.98
CA LYS A 47 -0.88 17.70 -15.86
C LYS A 47 -1.34 17.94 -14.43
N THR A 48 -2.55 18.48 -14.26
CA THR A 48 -3.19 18.58 -12.94
C THR A 48 -3.47 17.18 -12.42
N ALA A 49 -2.80 16.81 -11.32
CA ALA A 49 -2.97 15.51 -10.73
C ALA A 49 -3.98 15.52 -9.58
N THR A 50 -4.47 14.32 -9.30
CA THR A 50 -5.47 14.01 -8.27
C THR A 50 -4.93 12.95 -7.34
N GLY A 51 -5.39 12.96 -6.10
CA GLY A 51 -4.97 12.08 -5.02
C GLY A 51 -4.87 12.82 -3.69
N THR A 52 -4.28 12.14 -2.70
CA THR A 52 -3.93 12.73 -1.41
C THR A 52 -2.60 13.45 -1.53
N PRO A 53 -2.45 14.68 -0.97
CA PRO A 53 -1.19 15.42 -0.97
C PRO A 53 0.00 14.58 -0.50
N SER A 54 1.18 14.89 -1.04
CA SER A 54 2.43 14.26 -0.62
C SER A 54 2.69 14.49 0.86
N ARG A 55 3.24 13.46 1.49
CA ARG A 55 3.61 13.51 2.90
C ARG A 55 4.91 12.76 3.14
N ILE A 56 5.60 13.15 4.20
CA ILE A 56 6.78 12.45 4.70
C ILE A 56 6.32 11.45 5.75
N GLU A 57 6.66 10.20 5.52
CA GLU A 57 6.45 9.11 6.46
C GLU A 57 7.79 8.80 7.14
N ARG A 58 7.77 8.74 8.47
CA ARG A 58 8.94 8.46 9.31
C ARG A 58 8.70 7.15 10.05
N GLU A 59 9.47 6.14 9.71
CA GLU A 59 9.28 4.78 10.22
C GLU A 59 10.60 4.17 10.66
N PHE A 60 10.61 3.60 11.87
CA PHE A 60 11.59 2.56 12.24
C PHE A 60 11.08 1.23 11.71
N LYS A 61 11.99 0.46 11.13
CA LYS A 61 11.72 -0.89 10.64
C LYS A 61 12.67 -1.88 11.27
N LEU A 62 12.07 -2.95 11.79
CA LEU A 62 12.78 -4.08 12.38
C LEU A 62 12.34 -5.34 11.63
N SER A 63 13.28 -6.22 11.34
CA SER A 63 13.03 -7.54 10.76
C SER A 63 13.20 -8.59 11.83
N ILE A 64 12.22 -9.47 11.96
CA ILE A 64 12.31 -10.64 12.83
C ILE A 64 13.17 -11.70 12.13
N GLN A 65 14.20 -12.20 12.81
CA GLN A 65 15.16 -13.17 12.26
C GLN A 65 14.87 -14.61 12.68
N THR A 66 13.81 -14.84 13.45
CA THR A 66 13.54 -16.19 13.96
C THR A 66 13.17 -17.16 12.84
N PRO A 67 13.57 -18.44 12.95
CA PRO A 67 13.11 -19.48 12.05
C PRO A 67 11.58 -19.49 11.94
N SER A 68 11.06 -19.89 10.78
CA SER A 68 9.62 -19.96 10.49
C SER A 68 8.78 -20.83 11.46
N THR A 69 9.44 -21.54 12.39
CA THR A 69 8.86 -22.33 13.48
C THR A 69 8.81 -21.58 14.81
N SER A 70 8.78 -20.24 14.80
CA SER A 70 8.50 -19.45 16.03
C SER A 70 7.29 -20.04 16.76
N LEU A 71 7.45 -20.32 18.05
CA LEU A 71 6.35 -20.79 18.91
C LEU A 71 5.25 -19.73 19.08
N TYR A 72 5.56 -18.46 18.75
CA TYR A 72 4.64 -17.35 18.91
C TYR A 72 4.06 -16.90 17.58
N SER A 73 2.73 -16.80 17.55
CA SER A 73 1.97 -16.12 16.50
C SER A 73 2.20 -14.61 16.54
N THR A 74 1.85 -13.94 15.43
CA THR A 74 1.80 -12.47 15.33
C THR A 74 1.00 -11.84 16.48
N LYS A 75 -0.12 -12.47 16.85
CA LYS A 75 -0.99 -11.99 17.91
C LYS A 75 -0.36 -12.11 19.31
N GLU A 76 0.42 -13.16 19.55
CA GLU A 76 1.14 -13.30 20.83
C GLU A 76 2.30 -12.32 20.91
N MET A 77 3.08 -12.16 19.83
CA MET A 77 4.16 -11.17 19.77
C MET A 77 3.65 -9.74 20.02
N ILE A 78 2.53 -9.35 19.40
CA ILE A 78 1.98 -8.00 19.60
C ILE A 78 1.47 -7.82 21.04
N ALA A 79 0.90 -8.85 21.66
CA ALA A 79 0.47 -8.79 23.07
C ALA A 79 1.66 -8.62 24.03
N HIS A 80 2.80 -9.25 23.74
CA HIS A 80 4.02 -9.05 24.51
C HIS A 80 4.56 -7.61 24.38
N ILE A 81 4.54 -7.06 23.16
CA ILE A 81 4.92 -5.66 22.92
C ILE A 81 3.98 -4.71 23.67
N GLU A 82 2.67 -4.91 23.56
CA GLU A 82 1.66 -4.09 24.24
C GLU A 82 1.85 -4.08 25.75
N LYS A 83 2.06 -5.25 26.35
CA LYS A 83 2.31 -5.38 27.79
C LYS A 83 3.58 -4.64 28.24
N GLU A 84 4.66 -4.75 27.47
CA GLU A 84 5.91 -4.04 27.79
C GLU A 84 5.72 -2.53 27.71
N LEU A 85 5.08 -2.02 26.64
CA LEU A 85 4.83 -0.59 26.50
C LEU A 85 3.91 -0.06 27.61
N GLN A 86 2.86 -0.80 27.96
CA GLN A 86 1.99 -0.43 29.08
C GLN A 86 2.78 -0.37 30.40
N LEU A 87 3.68 -1.31 30.65
CA LEU A 87 4.54 -1.30 31.84
C LEU A 87 5.44 -0.06 31.91
N GLN A 88 5.97 0.40 30.77
CA GLN A 88 6.83 1.59 30.73
C GLN A 88 6.03 2.89 30.92
N ILE A 89 4.80 2.94 30.39
CA ILE A 89 3.85 4.03 30.63
C ILE A 89 3.49 4.09 32.12
N ASP A 90 3.12 2.96 32.73
CA ASP A 90 2.68 2.90 34.14
C ASP A 90 3.80 3.27 35.13
N LYS A 91 5.07 3.10 34.73
CA LYS A 91 6.26 3.43 35.54
C LYS A 91 6.77 4.86 35.33
N ASP A 92 6.13 5.64 34.47
CA ASP A 92 6.58 7.00 34.09
C ASP A 92 7.99 7.02 33.48
N ASN A 93 8.42 5.89 32.90
CA ASN A 93 9.72 5.75 32.24
C ASN A 93 9.68 6.20 30.77
N PHE A 94 8.49 6.47 30.24
CA PHE A 94 8.26 6.79 28.83
C PHE A 94 7.36 8.02 28.73
N ASN A 95 7.98 9.18 28.57
CA ASN A 95 7.31 10.47 28.68
C ASN A 95 7.01 11.11 27.32
N PRO A 96 5.85 11.75 27.14
CA PRO A 96 5.59 12.55 25.95
C PRO A 96 6.56 13.76 25.86
N PRO A 97 6.61 14.46 24.71
CA PRO A 97 7.28 15.75 24.63
C PRO A 97 6.86 16.68 25.77
N GLU A 98 7.80 17.43 26.34
CA GLU A 98 7.62 18.29 27.53
C GLU A 98 6.49 19.32 27.36
N ALA A 99 6.19 19.70 26.11
CA ALA A 99 5.08 20.57 25.77
C ALA A 99 3.69 19.94 25.99
N LEU A 100 3.60 18.65 26.29
CA LEU A 100 2.38 17.90 26.57
C LEU A 100 2.35 17.50 28.04
N SER A 101 1.22 17.74 28.70
CA SER A 101 1.05 17.48 30.13
C SER A 101 0.45 16.10 30.45
N GLN A 102 0.19 15.27 29.44
CA GLN A 102 -0.52 14.00 29.60
C GLN A 102 0.35 12.85 29.15
N ALA A 103 0.43 11.80 29.97
CA ALA A 103 1.14 10.58 29.64
C ALA A 103 0.58 9.92 28.36
N TYR A 104 1.40 9.08 27.73
CA TYR A 104 0.92 8.21 26.67
C TYR A 104 -0.13 7.23 27.20
N TYR A 105 -1.00 6.76 26.31
CA TYR A 105 -1.91 5.65 26.60
C TYR A 105 -2.12 4.76 25.37
N ILE A 106 -2.44 3.49 25.61
CA ILE A 106 -2.68 2.50 24.55
C ILE A 106 -4.19 2.29 24.37
N THR A 107 -4.66 2.23 23.12
CA THR A 107 -6.03 1.79 22.82
C THR A 107 -6.06 0.27 22.64
N THR A 108 -6.81 -0.43 23.50
CA THR A 108 -6.85 -1.90 23.64
C THR A 108 -7.54 -2.68 22.49
N SER A 109 -7.73 -2.08 21.32
CA SER A 109 -8.29 -2.78 20.16
C SER A 109 -7.18 -3.17 19.18
N THR A 110 -6.66 -4.40 19.27
CA THR A 110 -5.85 -4.96 18.19
C THR A 110 -6.73 -5.15 16.96
N ASN A 111 -6.54 -4.29 15.96
CA ASN A 111 -7.27 -4.39 14.70
C ASN A 111 -6.42 -5.16 13.69
N SER A 112 -6.68 -6.47 13.58
CA SER A 112 -6.14 -7.26 12.48
C SER A 112 -6.60 -6.68 11.14
N SER A 113 -5.75 -6.73 10.12
CA SER A 113 -6.13 -6.34 8.75
C SER A 113 -5.30 -7.13 7.75
N ILE A 114 -5.89 -7.47 6.61
CA ILE A 114 -5.14 -8.03 5.49
C ILE A 114 -4.95 -6.97 4.42
N PHE A 115 -3.70 -6.81 3.96
CA PHE A 115 -3.37 -6.02 2.79
C PHE A 115 -2.98 -6.96 1.65
N PHE A 116 -3.62 -6.79 0.51
CA PHE A 116 -3.22 -7.41 -0.73
C PHE A 116 -2.60 -6.36 -1.65
N ASP A 117 -1.29 -6.42 -1.78
CA ASP A 117 -0.47 -5.51 -2.57
C ASP A 117 -0.02 -6.16 -3.87
N ILE A 118 -0.12 -5.42 -4.97
CA ILE A 118 0.55 -5.76 -6.23
C ILE A 118 1.53 -4.64 -6.53
N TYR A 119 2.81 -4.98 -6.50
CA TYR A 119 3.88 -4.06 -6.87
C TYR A 119 4.16 -4.12 -8.36
N PHE A 120 4.45 -2.97 -8.94
CA PHE A 120 4.73 -2.80 -10.36
C PHE A 120 6.17 -2.42 -10.57
N ASP A 121 6.80 -2.97 -11.60
CA ASP A 121 8.12 -2.56 -12.05
C ASP A 121 8.26 -2.70 -13.57
N THR A 122 9.34 -2.18 -14.12
CA THR A 122 9.74 -2.41 -15.51
C THR A 122 10.37 -3.80 -15.65
N LYS A 123 10.67 -4.21 -16.89
CA LYS A 123 11.39 -5.47 -17.14
C LYS A 123 12.80 -5.47 -16.54
N ASP A 124 13.41 -4.28 -16.45
CA ASP A 124 14.80 -4.08 -16.04
C ASP A 124 14.89 -3.60 -14.57
N ASP A 125 13.83 -3.85 -13.79
CA ASP A 125 13.74 -3.55 -12.36
C ASP A 125 14.06 -2.07 -12.03
N THR A 126 13.64 -1.14 -12.89
CA THR A 126 13.94 0.30 -12.77
C THR A 126 13.50 0.87 -11.40
N LEU A 127 12.34 0.50 -10.88
CA LEU A 127 11.86 1.01 -9.59
C LEU A 127 12.66 0.43 -8.43
N PHE A 128 12.88 -0.89 -8.43
CA PHE A 128 13.71 -1.57 -7.44
C PHE A 128 15.12 -0.98 -7.36
N ASN A 129 15.78 -0.80 -8.52
CA ASN A 129 17.13 -0.24 -8.61
C ASN A 129 17.21 1.22 -8.12
N ASN A 130 16.12 1.96 -8.24
CA ASN A 130 16.03 3.34 -7.75
C ASN A 130 15.40 3.46 -6.35
N LYS A 131 15.21 2.35 -5.61
CA LYS A 131 14.54 2.34 -4.28
C LYS A 131 13.17 3.03 -4.28
N ALA A 132 12.47 2.99 -5.41
CA ALA A 132 11.11 3.45 -5.56
C ALA A 132 10.15 2.25 -5.49
N LEU A 133 8.91 2.49 -5.08
CA LEU A 133 7.84 1.51 -5.24
C LEU A 133 6.60 2.16 -5.81
N TYR A 134 5.86 1.38 -6.59
CA TYR A 134 4.56 1.75 -7.10
C TYR A 134 3.62 0.55 -7.01
N ARG A 135 2.47 0.70 -6.36
CA ARG A 135 1.57 -0.42 -6.05
C ARG A 135 0.09 -0.09 -6.17
N LEU A 136 -0.69 -1.14 -6.44
CA LEU A 136 -2.12 -1.22 -6.15
C LEU A 136 -2.28 -1.99 -4.84
N ARG A 137 -3.08 -1.47 -3.93
CA ARG A 137 -3.38 -2.08 -2.63
C ARG A 137 -4.87 -2.25 -2.46
N GLN A 138 -5.30 -3.43 -2.03
CA GLN A 138 -6.61 -3.69 -1.44
C GLN A 138 -6.44 -3.97 0.06
N ARG A 139 -7.35 -3.44 0.88
CA ARG A 139 -7.39 -3.71 2.33
C ARG A 139 -8.65 -4.50 2.64
N PHE A 140 -8.51 -5.56 3.44
CA PHE A 140 -9.61 -6.36 3.96
C PHE A 140 -9.64 -6.25 5.49
N LYS A 141 -10.85 -6.39 6.06
CA LYS A 141 -11.05 -6.22 7.51
C LYS A 141 -10.32 -7.28 8.34
N ASN A 142 -10.18 -8.50 7.83
CA ASN A 142 -9.49 -9.61 8.48
C ASN A 142 -9.26 -10.75 7.48
N GLN A 143 -8.59 -11.82 7.95
CA GLN A 143 -8.26 -13.00 7.17
C GLN A 143 -9.50 -13.74 6.64
N ASN A 144 -10.60 -13.79 7.40
CA ASN A 144 -11.83 -14.49 6.98
C ASN A 144 -12.50 -13.78 5.79
N ILE A 145 -12.60 -12.45 5.83
CA ILE A 145 -13.13 -11.65 4.71
C ILE A 145 -12.25 -11.85 3.46
N PHE A 146 -10.92 -11.84 3.62
CA PHE A 146 -10.01 -12.06 2.50
C PHE A 146 -10.13 -13.48 1.91
N ALA A 147 -10.18 -14.51 2.74
CA ALA A 147 -10.36 -15.90 2.29
C ALA A 147 -11.70 -16.08 1.55
N SER A 148 -12.77 -15.50 2.09
CA SER A 148 -14.10 -15.50 1.45
C SER A 148 -14.07 -14.77 0.09
N TYR A 149 -13.33 -13.66 -0.03
CA TYR A 149 -13.14 -12.95 -1.30
C TYR A 149 -12.41 -13.81 -2.34
N LEU A 150 -11.38 -14.58 -1.94
CA LEU A 150 -10.66 -15.46 -2.85
C LEU A 150 -11.56 -16.60 -3.37
N ASN A 151 -12.47 -17.10 -2.53
CA ASN A 151 -13.42 -18.15 -2.90
C ASN A 151 -14.55 -17.64 -3.78
N ASP A 152 -15.13 -16.48 -3.44
CA ASP A 152 -16.18 -15.82 -4.20
C ASP A 152 -15.94 -14.29 -4.29
N PRO A 153 -15.28 -13.82 -5.36
CA PRO A 153 -15.02 -12.40 -5.58
C PRO A 153 -16.27 -11.56 -5.87
N LEU A 154 -17.45 -12.16 -6.02
CA LEU A 154 -18.73 -11.47 -6.24
C LEU A 154 -19.53 -11.31 -4.94
N ASN A 155 -19.12 -11.96 -3.85
CA ASN A 155 -19.75 -11.80 -2.54
C ASN A 155 -19.46 -10.41 -1.98
N THR A 156 -20.49 -9.56 -1.95
CA THR A 156 -20.40 -8.16 -1.50
C THR A 156 -19.96 -8.02 -0.05
N LYS A 157 -20.25 -9.01 0.81
CA LYS A 157 -19.81 -9.03 2.21
C LYS A 157 -18.31 -9.27 2.34
N SER A 158 -17.66 -9.74 1.28
CA SER A 158 -16.23 -10.08 1.24
C SER A 158 -15.39 -9.03 0.51
N PHE A 159 -16.00 -7.97 -0.02
CA PHE A 159 -15.25 -6.94 -0.73
C PHE A 159 -14.21 -6.25 0.16
N PRO A 160 -13.07 -5.83 -0.41
CA PRO A 160 -12.07 -5.08 0.33
C PRO A 160 -12.68 -3.79 0.89
N SER A 161 -12.36 -3.37 2.11
CA SER A 161 -12.88 -2.12 2.68
C SER A 161 -12.29 -0.87 2.02
N ARG A 162 -11.16 -0.99 1.32
CA ARG A 162 -10.48 0.12 0.64
C ARG A 162 -9.61 -0.39 -0.51
N MET A 163 -9.47 0.43 -1.55
CA MET A 163 -8.46 0.28 -2.59
C MET A 163 -7.70 1.61 -2.75
N GLU A 164 -6.41 1.51 -3.07
CA GLU A 164 -5.57 2.66 -3.36
C GLU A 164 -4.45 2.35 -4.33
N TYR A 165 -4.02 3.38 -5.06
CA TYR A 165 -2.72 3.40 -5.73
C TYR A 165 -1.75 4.19 -4.88
N GLN A 166 -0.51 3.73 -4.82
CA GLN A 166 0.47 4.34 -3.95
C GLN A 166 1.87 4.32 -4.57
N THR A 167 2.58 5.43 -4.41
CA THR A 167 4.02 5.52 -4.66
C THR A 167 4.74 5.87 -3.36
N LYS A 168 5.93 5.30 -3.16
CA LYS A 168 6.91 5.80 -2.18
C LYS A 168 8.24 6.04 -2.90
N ILE A 169 8.81 7.23 -2.72
CA ILE A 169 10.04 7.71 -3.35
C ILE A 169 10.88 8.48 -2.34
N ASN A 170 12.07 8.95 -2.77
CA ASN A 170 12.96 9.79 -1.94
C ASN A 170 13.26 9.18 -0.56
N ARG A 171 13.44 7.84 -0.49
CA ARG A 171 13.77 7.19 0.78
C ARG A 171 15.16 7.60 1.25
N THR A 172 15.24 8.14 2.46
CA THR A 172 16.49 8.53 3.13
C THR A 172 16.60 7.74 4.42
N HIS A 173 17.78 7.20 4.70
CA HIS A 173 18.10 6.54 5.97
C HIS A 173 18.65 7.59 6.93
N ILE A 174 18.00 7.74 8.09
CA ILE A 174 18.48 8.61 9.15
C ILE A 174 19.43 7.82 10.07
N ASP A 175 19.02 6.60 10.41
CA ASP A 175 19.75 5.70 11.30
C ASP A 175 19.46 4.23 10.91
N ALA A 176 20.05 3.26 11.62
CA ALA A 176 19.78 1.85 11.45
C ALA A 176 18.28 1.55 11.63
N GLY A 177 17.59 1.18 10.54
CA GLY A 177 16.16 0.89 10.56
C GLY A 177 15.26 2.12 10.49
N LEU A 178 15.74 3.32 10.85
CA LEU A 178 14.99 4.57 10.73
C LEU A 178 15.10 5.15 9.32
N SER A 179 13.95 5.46 8.73
CA SER A 179 13.91 6.08 7.42
C SER A 179 12.79 7.10 7.30
N GLU A 180 13.02 8.07 6.41
CA GLU A 180 11.98 8.94 5.88
C GLU A 180 11.70 8.56 4.43
N THR A 181 10.45 8.68 4.00
CA THR A 181 10.08 8.51 2.60
C THR A 181 8.93 9.43 2.21
N GLU A 182 8.97 9.97 1.00
CA GLU A 182 7.86 10.70 0.44
C GLU A 182 6.82 9.71 -0.10
N GLU A 183 5.61 9.78 0.43
CA GLU A 183 4.49 8.96 0.04
C GLU A 183 3.43 9.81 -0.68
N THR A 184 2.85 9.25 -1.75
CA THR A 184 1.61 9.76 -2.33
C THR A 184 0.63 8.65 -2.58
N ARG A 185 -0.66 8.98 -2.48
CA ARG A 185 -1.75 8.03 -2.66
C ARG A 185 -2.84 8.59 -3.57
N PHE A 186 -3.52 7.70 -4.25
CA PHE A 186 -4.82 7.94 -4.86
C PHE A 186 -5.77 6.91 -4.28
N GLU A 187 -6.72 7.34 -3.46
CA GLU A 187 -7.54 6.45 -2.66
C GLU A 187 -8.99 6.49 -3.15
N PHE A 188 -9.65 5.35 -3.28
CA PHE A 188 -11.04 5.29 -3.71
C PHE A 188 -11.99 5.56 -2.54
N ARG A 189 -11.92 6.78 -1.98
CA ARG A 189 -12.75 7.27 -0.86
C ARG A 189 -12.99 8.78 -0.97
N LYS A 190 -14.01 9.29 -0.28
CA LYS A 190 -14.46 10.70 -0.36
C LYS A 190 -13.39 11.71 0.08
N GLU A 191 -12.44 11.30 0.92
CA GLU A 191 -11.37 12.16 1.44
C GLU A 191 -10.18 12.30 0.47
N SER A 192 -10.19 11.61 -0.68
CA SER A 192 -9.14 11.71 -1.69
C SER A 192 -9.67 12.39 -2.94
N THR A 193 -9.00 13.43 -3.40
CA THR A 193 -9.36 14.09 -4.67
C THR A 193 -9.25 13.09 -5.84
N PRO A 194 -10.16 13.13 -6.84
CA PRO A 194 -11.22 14.12 -7.05
C PRO A 194 -12.53 13.80 -6.31
N PHE A 195 -12.55 12.76 -5.47
CA PHE A 195 -13.77 12.33 -4.82
C PHE A 195 -14.16 13.29 -3.70
N ASN A 196 -15.46 13.39 -3.47
CA ASN A 196 -16.09 14.17 -2.40
C ASN A 196 -17.55 13.71 -2.24
N GLU A 197 -18.37 14.45 -1.50
CA GLU A 197 -19.79 14.13 -1.30
C GLU A 197 -20.60 14.11 -2.61
N ASN A 198 -20.23 14.96 -3.58
CA ASN A 198 -20.91 15.11 -4.87
C ASN A 198 -20.25 14.30 -6.01
N ASN A 199 -19.06 13.75 -5.77
CA ASN A 199 -18.32 12.92 -6.71
C ASN A 199 -17.81 11.68 -5.99
N LEU A 200 -18.69 10.70 -5.81
CA LEU A 200 -18.36 9.51 -5.04
C LEU A 200 -17.29 8.64 -5.74
N PRO A 201 -16.47 7.90 -4.97
CA PRO A 201 -15.63 6.85 -5.55
C PRO A 201 -16.49 5.80 -6.26
N PRO A 202 -15.92 5.07 -7.24
CA PRO A 202 -16.63 3.97 -7.88
C PRO A 202 -17.06 2.93 -6.84
N ASN A 203 -18.29 2.44 -6.97
CA ASN A 203 -18.81 1.36 -6.13
C ASN A 203 -18.01 0.07 -6.35
N GLN A 204 -18.00 -0.77 -5.33
CA GLN A 204 -17.44 -2.10 -5.38
C GLN A 204 -18.35 -3.04 -6.19
N PRO A 205 -17.81 -4.11 -6.81
CA PRO A 205 -16.44 -4.59 -6.72
C PRO A 205 -15.46 -3.78 -7.57
N TRP A 206 -14.24 -3.62 -7.06
CA TRP A 206 -13.12 -3.05 -7.82
C TRP A 206 -12.35 -4.18 -8.52
N ASP A 207 -12.76 -4.51 -9.74
CA ASP A 207 -12.14 -5.55 -10.56
C ASP A 207 -10.63 -5.30 -10.74
N ILE A 208 -9.80 -6.22 -10.26
CA ILE A 208 -8.36 -5.95 -10.18
C ILE A 208 -7.72 -5.78 -11.56
N THR A 209 -8.16 -6.52 -12.57
CA THR A 209 -7.62 -6.44 -13.93
C THR A 209 -7.88 -5.06 -14.55
N THR A 210 -9.08 -4.52 -14.34
CA THR A 210 -9.48 -3.18 -14.77
C THR A 210 -8.64 -2.10 -14.05
N TYR A 211 -8.52 -2.20 -12.72
CA TYR A 211 -7.85 -1.16 -11.93
C TYR A 211 -6.33 -1.15 -12.11
N ILE A 212 -5.73 -2.30 -12.41
CA ILE A 212 -4.32 -2.38 -12.82
C ILE A 212 -4.06 -1.57 -14.08
N THR A 213 -4.98 -1.62 -15.05
CA THR A 213 -4.83 -0.87 -16.30
C THR A 213 -4.83 0.64 -16.05
N TYR A 214 -5.65 1.14 -15.12
CA TYR A 214 -5.62 2.54 -14.72
C TYR A 214 -4.29 2.94 -14.08
N LEU A 215 -3.78 2.11 -13.16
CA LEU A 215 -2.48 2.31 -12.54
C LEU A 215 -1.35 2.37 -13.58
N GLN A 216 -1.29 1.40 -14.52
CA GLN A 216 -0.25 1.33 -15.54
C GLN A 216 -0.26 2.51 -16.53
N ARG A 217 -1.43 3.10 -16.78
CA ARG A 217 -1.60 4.32 -17.60
C ARG A 217 -1.25 5.60 -16.84
N GLY A 218 -1.16 5.53 -15.52
CA GLY A 218 -1.09 6.69 -14.64
C GLY A 218 -2.35 7.54 -14.63
N LYS A 219 -3.51 6.95 -14.96
CA LYS A 219 -4.79 7.67 -15.02
C LYS A 219 -5.95 6.82 -14.54
N PHE A 220 -6.84 7.41 -13.75
CA PHE A 220 -8.17 6.85 -13.49
C PHE A 220 -9.22 7.64 -14.28
N LYS A 221 -9.82 7.02 -15.29
CA LYS A 221 -10.67 7.72 -16.28
C LYS A 221 -9.94 8.96 -16.84
N GLN A 222 -10.50 10.16 -16.70
CA GLN A 222 -9.89 11.42 -17.12
C GLN A 222 -8.85 11.97 -16.12
N TYR A 223 -8.78 11.45 -14.90
CA TYR A 223 -7.96 12.01 -13.83
C TYR A 223 -6.53 11.49 -13.88
N HIS A 224 -5.56 12.41 -13.85
CA HIS A 224 -4.14 12.07 -13.75
C HIS A 224 -3.81 11.73 -12.29
N LEU A 225 -3.12 10.62 -12.07
CA LEU A 225 -2.82 10.14 -10.73
C LEU A 225 -1.57 10.83 -10.18
N LEU A 226 -1.69 11.45 -9.01
CA LEU A 226 -0.56 12.07 -8.30
C LEU A 226 0.57 11.07 -8.01
N PRO A 227 0.29 9.82 -7.57
CA PRO A 227 1.32 8.78 -7.44
C PRO A 227 2.15 8.55 -8.70
N SER A 228 1.51 8.54 -9.87
CA SER A 228 2.19 8.35 -11.16
C SER A 228 3.00 9.59 -11.55
N GLN A 229 2.44 10.77 -11.31
CA GLN A 229 3.13 12.04 -11.57
C GLN A 229 4.43 12.14 -10.77
N LYS A 230 4.35 11.87 -9.47
CA LYS A 230 5.50 11.90 -8.56
C LYS A 230 6.53 10.85 -8.91
N LEU A 231 6.09 9.64 -9.26
CA LEU A 231 6.99 8.60 -9.74
C LEU A 231 7.74 9.03 -11.01
N MET A 232 7.05 9.54 -12.01
CA MET A 232 7.68 9.96 -13.27
C MET A 232 8.64 11.12 -13.06
N ALA A 233 8.29 12.12 -12.24
CA ALA A 233 9.17 13.22 -11.89
C ALA A 233 10.44 12.74 -11.15
N TYR A 234 10.27 11.81 -10.21
CA TYR A 234 11.38 11.19 -9.50
C TYR A 234 12.34 10.45 -10.44
N LEU A 235 11.80 9.61 -11.33
CA LEU A 235 12.61 8.87 -12.30
C LEU A 235 13.31 9.80 -13.30
N GLN A 236 12.65 10.85 -13.78
CA GLN A 236 13.28 11.82 -14.69
C GLN A 236 14.42 12.58 -14.00
N LYS A 237 14.31 12.87 -12.71
CA LYS A 237 15.41 13.47 -11.93
C LYS A 237 16.61 12.52 -11.83
N LYS A 238 16.38 11.20 -11.82
CA LYS A 238 17.43 10.16 -11.78
C LYS A 238 18.06 9.88 -13.14
N ASP A 239 17.23 9.88 -14.19
CA ASP A 239 17.66 9.72 -15.58
C ASP A 239 16.77 10.58 -16.49
N PRO A 240 17.29 11.72 -17.01
CA PRO A 240 16.56 12.61 -17.91
C PRO A 240 16.06 11.95 -19.21
N ASN A 241 16.62 10.80 -19.59
CA ASN A 241 16.22 10.07 -20.80
C ASN A 241 14.93 9.26 -20.62
N ILE A 242 14.43 9.11 -19.38
CA ILE A 242 13.17 8.39 -19.12
C ILE A 242 11.99 9.24 -19.60
N GLN A 243 11.50 8.95 -20.81
CA GLN A 243 10.31 9.58 -21.40
C GLN A 243 9.03 8.79 -21.16
N LYS A 244 9.14 7.47 -20.99
CA LYS A 244 8.03 6.56 -20.74
C LYS A 244 8.51 5.30 -20.02
N ILE A 245 7.66 4.72 -19.19
CA ILE A 245 7.92 3.43 -18.54
C ILE A 245 6.78 2.44 -18.83
N ALA A 246 7.14 1.20 -19.11
CA ALA A 246 6.20 0.09 -19.26
C ALA A 246 6.16 -0.71 -17.95
N LEU A 247 5.16 -0.43 -17.12
CA LEU A 247 5.01 -1.07 -15.82
C LEU A 247 4.27 -2.40 -15.96
N SER A 248 4.75 -3.43 -15.28
CA SER A 248 4.10 -4.73 -15.20
C SER A 248 4.08 -5.23 -13.75
N PRO A 249 3.10 -6.08 -13.39
CA PRO A 249 3.09 -6.73 -12.08
C PRO A 249 4.41 -7.47 -11.85
N SER A 250 5.11 -7.11 -10.78
CA SER A 250 6.41 -7.67 -10.40
C SER A 250 6.22 -8.75 -9.33
N VAL A 251 5.69 -8.37 -8.17
CA VAL A 251 5.38 -9.28 -7.06
C VAL A 251 4.02 -8.96 -6.47
N ALA A 252 3.33 -10.00 -6.00
CA ALA A 252 2.12 -9.88 -5.20
C ALA A 252 2.45 -10.22 -3.74
N VAL A 253 1.98 -9.40 -2.80
CA VAL A 253 2.29 -9.53 -1.38
C VAL A 253 0.99 -9.51 -0.58
N ILE A 254 0.77 -10.55 0.21
CA ILE A 254 -0.34 -10.63 1.16
C ILE A 254 0.24 -10.39 2.54
N THR A 255 -0.13 -9.28 3.17
CA THR A 255 0.33 -8.90 4.51
C THR A 255 -0.80 -9.05 5.51
N GLU A 256 -0.61 -9.86 6.53
CA GLU A 256 -1.39 -9.83 7.75
C GLU A 256 -0.74 -8.84 8.71
N ARG A 257 -1.54 -7.90 9.22
CA ARG A 257 -1.05 -6.83 10.08
C ARG A 257 -1.83 -6.77 11.37
N GLU A 258 -1.10 -6.79 12.48
CA GLU A 258 -1.58 -6.36 13.79
C GLU A 258 -1.07 -4.96 14.12
N ARG A 259 -1.82 -4.22 14.95
CA ARG A 259 -1.49 -2.83 15.29
C ARG A 259 -1.74 -2.52 16.75
N ILE A 260 -0.82 -1.74 17.32
CA ILE A 260 -0.98 -1.02 18.57
C ILE A 260 -0.98 0.48 18.23
N HIS A 261 -1.88 1.21 18.87
CA HIS A 261 -1.96 2.66 18.77
C HIS A 261 -1.49 3.25 20.10
N LEU A 262 -0.43 4.05 20.04
CA LEU A 262 0.09 4.79 21.18
C LEU A 262 -0.33 6.25 21.02
N ASN A 263 -1.10 6.74 21.98
CA ASN A 263 -1.79 8.01 21.88
C ASN A 263 -1.34 8.97 22.96
N VAL A 264 -1.34 10.25 22.64
CA VAL A 264 -1.23 11.37 23.57
C VAL A 264 -2.01 12.56 23.01
N PRO A 265 -2.88 13.21 23.80
CA PRO A 265 -3.55 14.43 23.35
C PRO A 265 -2.54 15.51 23.01
N SER A 266 -2.65 16.06 21.80
CA SER A 266 -1.72 17.09 21.32
C SER A 266 -2.41 18.11 20.43
N PRO A 267 -1.89 19.34 20.33
CA PRO A 267 -2.43 20.36 19.43
C PRO A 267 -2.07 20.12 17.95
N TRP A 268 -1.23 19.13 17.66
CA TRP A 268 -0.75 18.84 16.30
C TRP A 268 -1.53 17.72 15.61
N GLY A 269 -2.24 16.91 16.39
CA GLY A 269 -3.09 15.86 15.86
C GLY A 269 -4.31 16.40 15.12
N SER A 270 -4.81 15.63 14.15
CA SER A 270 -5.99 15.99 13.38
C SER A 270 -6.67 14.78 12.73
N GLY A 271 -7.86 15.00 12.16
CA GLY A 271 -8.63 13.96 11.47
C GLY A 271 -9.37 13.04 12.45
N PRO A 272 -9.63 11.77 12.07
CA PRO A 272 -10.47 10.89 12.87
C PRO A 272 -9.79 10.40 14.17
N ASN A 273 -8.45 10.46 14.24
CA ASN A 273 -7.66 9.97 15.38
C ASN A 273 -6.67 11.06 15.85
N PRO A 274 -7.16 12.17 16.42
CA PRO A 274 -6.31 13.33 16.76
C PRO A 274 -5.30 13.04 17.87
N GLU A 275 -5.49 12.01 18.69
CA GLU A 275 -4.58 11.71 19.79
C GLU A 275 -3.49 10.70 19.40
N GLN A 276 -3.56 10.12 18.21
CA GLN A 276 -2.61 9.10 17.80
C GLN A 276 -1.23 9.72 17.53
N ALA A 277 -0.21 9.30 18.27
CA ALA A 277 1.16 9.79 18.12
C ALA A 277 2.08 8.76 17.44
N PHE A 278 1.94 7.48 17.77
CA PHE A 278 2.65 6.40 17.10
C PHE A 278 1.73 5.26 16.68
N ILE A 279 2.07 4.63 15.57
CA ILE A 279 1.47 3.37 15.14
C ILE A 279 2.56 2.32 15.15
N ILE A 280 2.40 1.31 15.98
CA ILE A 280 3.27 0.15 15.96
C ILE A 280 2.52 -0.95 15.22
N SER A 281 3.14 -1.52 14.20
CA SER A 281 2.54 -2.62 13.46
C SER A 281 3.47 -3.79 13.29
N LEU A 282 2.93 -4.99 13.48
CA LEU A 282 3.63 -6.24 13.22
C LEU A 282 3.00 -6.88 11.98
N ASP A 283 3.82 -7.00 10.95
CA ASP A 283 3.44 -7.53 9.64
C ASP A 283 4.00 -8.94 9.47
N THR A 284 3.15 -9.88 9.09
CA THR A 284 3.59 -11.14 8.45
C THR A 284 3.18 -11.09 7.00
N PHE A 285 4.14 -11.19 6.07
CA PHE A 285 3.83 -11.10 4.65
C PHE A 285 4.34 -12.30 3.84
N ARG A 286 3.47 -12.73 2.92
CA ARG A 286 3.68 -13.83 1.97
C ARG A 286 3.85 -13.26 0.57
N VAL A 287 4.86 -13.73 -0.14
CA VAL A 287 5.27 -13.19 -1.44
C VAL A 287 5.02 -14.20 -2.55
N TYR A 288 4.45 -13.72 -3.65
CA TYR A 288 4.13 -14.51 -4.84
C TYR A 288 4.60 -13.77 -6.10
N ASP A 289 4.76 -14.52 -7.19
CA ASP A 289 4.97 -13.92 -8.52
C ASP A 289 3.72 -13.12 -8.92
N GLY A 290 3.90 -11.83 -9.24
CA GLY A 290 2.78 -10.93 -9.49
C GLY A 290 1.93 -11.31 -10.70
N LYS A 291 2.55 -11.81 -11.78
CA LYS A 291 1.83 -12.20 -13.00
C LYS A 291 1.06 -13.50 -12.80
N LYS A 292 1.69 -14.50 -12.19
CA LYS A 292 1.03 -15.78 -11.88
C LYS A 292 -0.11 -15.60 -10.89
N TYR A 293 0.05 -14.72 -9.89
CA TYR A 293 -1.02 -14.44 -8.93
C TYR A 293 -2.22 -13.75 -9.59
N LEU A 294 -1.97 -12.82 -10.52
CA LEU A 294 -3.04 -12.20 -11.29
C LEU A 294 -3.76 -13.17 -12.22
N GLN A 295 -3.05 -14.10 -12.85
CA GLN A 295 -3.67 -15.17 -13.62
C GLN A 295 -4.53 -16.08 -12.73
N PHE A 296 -4.07 -16.38 -11.51
CA PHE A 296 -4.88 -17.12 -10.52
C PHE A 296 -6.20 -16.40 -10.24
N LEU A 297 -6.16 -15.09 -9.98
CA LEU A 297 -7.38 -14.30 -9.71
C LEU A 297 -8.30 -14.20 -10.94
N SER A 298 -7.76 -13.91 -12.13
CA SER A 298 -8.57 -13.69 -13.33
C SER A 298 -9.15 -14.98 -13.91
N GLN A 299 -8.41 -16.09 -13.83
CA GLN A 299 -8.83 -17.39 -14.35
C GLN A 299 -9.53 -18.25 -13.28
N ARG A 300 -9.67 -17.75 -12.05
CA ARG A 300 -10.26 -18.47 -10.90
C ARG A 300 -9.67 -19.88 -10.72
N LYS A 301 -8.34 -19.97 -10.76
CA LYS A 301 -7.67 -21.27 -10.58
C LYS A 301 -7.92 -21.77 -9.15
N PRO A 302 -8.03 -23.08 -8.93
CA PRO A 302 -8.32 -23.64 -7.61
C PRO A 302 -7.19 -23.43 -6.59
N PHE A 303 -5.95 -23.23 -7.06
CA PHE A 303 -4.78 -23.10 -6.20
C PHE A 303 -4.03 -21.80 -6.49
N ALA A 304 -3.66 -21.11 -5.42
CA ALA A 304 -2.74 -19.98 -5.48
C ALA A 304 -1.39 -20.43 -6.10
N PRO A 305 -0.66 -19.51 -6.76
CA PRO A 305 0.67 -19.85 -7.27
C PRO A 305 1.63 -20.21 -6.13
N LYS A 306 2.75 -20.87 -6.47
CA LYS A 306 3.81 -21.22 -5.53
C LYS A 306 4.26 -19.99 -4.73
N LEU A 307 4.28 -20.13 -3.40
CA LEU A 307 4.85 -19.16 -2.47
C LEU A 307 6.35 -18.99 -2.75
N LEU A 308 6.80 -17.76 -2.94
CA LEU A 308 8.21 -17.42 -3.16
C LEU A 308 8.97 -17.25 -1.84
N GLY A 309 8.30 -16.70 -0.83
CA GLY A 309 8.89 -16.51 0.49
C GLY A 309 7.93 -15.86 1.48
N THR A 310 8.37 -15.85 2.74
CA THR A 310 7.69 -15.21 3.86
C THR A 310 8.67 -14.35 4.63
N SER A 311 8.20 -13.24 5.19
CA SER A 311 9.00 -12.42 6.11
C SER A 311 8.07 -11.76 7.12
N GLN A 312 8.67 -11.35 8.24
CA GLN A 312 8.00 -10.64 9.31
C GLN A 312 8.76 -9.36 9.63
N GLU A 313 8.03 -8.26 9.76
CA GLU A 313 8.61 -6.96 10.11
C GLU A 313 7.74 -6.20 11.10
N ILE A 314 8.41 -5.39 11.93
CA ILE A 314 7.78 -4.43 12.82
C ILE A 314 8.03 -3.04 12.23
N GLU A 315 6.97 -2.26 12.09
CA GLU A 315 7.03 -0.85 11.72
C GLU A 315 6.60 -0.01 12.93
N ILE A 316 7.42 0.95 13.36
CA ILE A 316 7.06 1.97 14.36
C ILE A 316 6.97 3.27 13.57
N GLU A 317 5.76 3.77 13.35
CA GLU A 317 5.47 4.95 12.53
C GLU A 317 5.17 6.15 13.43
N PHE A 318 5.88 7.26 13.24
CA PHE A 318 5.46 8.56 13.80
C PHE A 318 4.24 9.04 13.03
N GLU A 319 3.11 9.21 13.73
CA GLU A 319 1.82 9.47 13.12
C GLU A 319 1.87 10.68 12.18
N ARG A 320 1.34 10.46 10.97
CA ARG A 320 1.58 11.33 9.83
C ARG A 320 0.95 12.71 9.97
N ASN A 321 -0.24 12.83 10.54
CA ASN A 321 -0.90 14.13 10.73
C ASN A 321 -0.12 15.00 11.71
N THR A 322 0.25 14.45 12.86
CA THR A 322 1.09 15.10 13.87
C THR A 322 2.43 15.52 13.27
N SER A 323 3.11 14.59 12.59
CA SER A 323 4.42 14.84 11.97
C SER A 323 4.38 15.89 10.86
N THR A 324 3.36 15.84 9.98
CA THR A 324 3.18 16.81 8.89
C THR A 324 2.83 18.21 9.42
N LYS A 325 2.02 18.29 10.48
CA LYS A 325 1.66 19.56 11.11
C LYS A 325 2.89 20.24 11.70
N LEU A 326 3.74 19.50 12.42
CA LEU A 326 5.01 20.01 12.93
C LEU A 326 5.93 20.46 11.79
N ASP A 327 6.10 19.65 10.75
CA ASP A 327 6.91 20.04 9.57
C ASP A 327 6.42 21.35 8.94
N THR A 328 5.09 21.53 8.83
CA THR A 328 4.49 22.75 8.29
C THR A 328 4.78 23.96 9.17
N LEU A 329 4.71 23.82 10.50
CA LEU A 329 5.00 24.91 11.44
C LEU A 329 6.48 25.30 11.40
N ILE A 330 7.37 24.31 11.30
CA ILE A 330 8.82 24.51 11.17
C ILE A 330 9.15 25.21 9.84
N GLN A 331 8.57 24.77 8.73
CA GLN A 331 8.80 25.37 7.41
C GLN A 331 8.35 26.83 7.30
N LYS A 332 7.34 27.25 8.07
CA LYS A 332 6.88 28.63 8.12
C LYS A 332 7.87 29.59 8.80
N GLN A 333 8.90 29.07 9.48
CA GLN A 333 9.95 29.86 10.14
C GLN A 333 9.40 31.00 11.02
N THR A 334 8.36 30.67 11.81
CA THR A 334 7.77 31.59 12.79
C THR A 334 8.65 31.73 14.03
N ASP A 335 8.28 32.63 14.94
CA ASP A 335 8.84 32.77 16.30
C ASP A 335 8.87 31.46 17.11
N GLN A 336 8.02 30.49 16.74
CA GLN A 336 7.98 29.17 17.36
C GLN A 336 8.88 28.12 16.67
N TYR A 337 9.77 28.50 15.75
CA TYR A 337 10.61 27.58 14.99
C TYR A 337 11.42 26.63 15.88
N GLU A 338 12.16 27.18 16.84
CA GLU A 338 13.02 26.39 17.73
C GLU A 338 12.19 25.46 18.61
N LYS A 339 11.09 25.97 19.18
CA LYS A 339 10.14 25.18 19.97
C LYS A 339 9.56 24.00 19.19
N ASN A 340 9.07 24.23 17.97
CA ASN A 340 8.49 23.16 17.15
C ASN A 340 9.54 22.13 16.71
N THR A 341 10.77 22.57 16.44
CA THR A 341 11.90 21.69 16.12
C THR A 341 12.27 20.82 17.31
N PHE A 342 12.37 21.41 18.50
CA PHE A 342 12.62 20.70 19.75
C PHE A 342 11.55 19.64 20.03
N ILE A 343 10.27 19.99 19.92
CA ILE A 343 9.15 19.05 20.09
C ILE A 343 9.21 17.90 19.09
N LYS A 344 9.50 18.20 17.82
CA LYS A 344 9.67 17.16 16.79
C LYS A 344 10.79 16.20 17.17
N ASN A 345 11.92 16.71 17.65
CA ASN A 345 13.06 15.88 18.06
C ASN A 345 12.71 15.01 19.27
N GLN A 346 11.94 15.51 20.24
CA GLN A 346 11.42 14.70 21.34
C GLN A 346 10.54 13.53 20.84
N PHE A 347 9.64 13.77 19.89
CA PHE A 347 8.89 12.66 19.28
C PHE A 347 9.78 11.64 18.57
N LEU A 348 10.85 12.07 17.91
CA LEU A 348 11.80 11.15 17.25
C LEU A 348 12.60 10.33 18.27
N GLN A 349 13.01 10.95 19.38
CA GLN A 349 13.64 10.24 20.50
C GLN A 349 12.68 9.21 21.09
N ASN A 350 11.42 9.58 21.35
CA ASN A 350 10.41 8.65 21.85
C ASN A 350 10.20 7.47 20.88
N GLN A 351 10.32 7.70 19.56
CA GLN A 351 10.27 6.63 18.57
C GLN A 351 11.42 5.62 18.72
N GLN A 352 12.61 6.08 19.11
CA GLN A 352 13.78 5.24 19.42
C GLN A 352 13.55 4.46 20.73
N GLU A 353 13.07 5.11 21.78
CA GLU A 353 12.77 4.47 23.06
C GLU A 353 11.73 3.34 22.89
N ILE A 354 10.67 3.58 22.09
CA ILE A 354 9.70 2.53 21.71
C ILE A 354 10.40 1.34 21.04
N GLN A 355 11.37 1.59 20.15
CA GLN A 355 12.11 0.52 19.48
C GLN A 355 12.93 -0.30 20.48
N GLU A 356 13.57 0.33 21.46
CA GLU A 356 14.32 -0.34 22.51
C GLU A 356 13.40 -1.23 23.36
N HIS A 357 12.25 -0.72 23.79
CA HIS A 357 11.27 -1.48 24.56
C HIS A 357 10.69 -2.67 23.77
N ILE A 358 10.39 -2.48 22.49
CA ILE A 358 9.98 -3.59 21.60
C ILE A 358 11.07 -4.66 21.51
N THR A 359 12.33 -4.25 21.43
CA THR A 359 13.48 -5.17 21.36
C THR A 359 13.60 -5.96 22.66
N GLN A 360 13.47 -5.30 23.81
CA GLN A 360 13.47 -5.95 25.12
C GLN A 360 12.30 -6.94 25.27
N ALA A 361 11.09 -6.53 24.88
CA ALA A 361 9.89 -7.36 24.93
C ALA A 361 10.09 -8.66 24.15
N LEU A 362 10.56 -8.57 22.90
CA LEU A 362 10.74 -9.73 22.03
C LEU A 362 11.95 -10.58 22.44
N LYS A 363 13.04 -9.97 22.92
CA LYS A 363 14.18 -10.70 23.48
C LYS A 363 13.78 -11.54 24.69
N SER A 364 12.85 -11.08 25.52
CA SER A 364 12.35 -11.83 26.69
C SER A 364 11.68 -13.17 26.32
N ILE A 365 11.13 -13.25 25.10
CA ILE A 365 10.53 -14.46 24.54
C ILE A 365 11.43 -15.13 23.48
N LYS A 366 12.72 -14.79 23.47
CA LYS A 366 13.75 -15.35 22.57
C LYS A 366 13.48 -15.10 21.09
N ILE A 367 12.90 -13.95 20.77
CA ILE A 367 12.71 -13.48 19.39
C ILE A 367 13.74 -12.39 19.08
N ASP A 368 14.65 -12.72 18.17
CA ASP A 368 15.66 -11.78 17.70
C ASP A 368 15.09 -10.88 16.60
N ILE A 369 15.31 -9.58 16.77
CA ILE A 369 14.96 -8.56 15.79
C ILE A 369 16.19 -7.73 15.44
N ILE A 370 16.30 -7.34 14.17
CA ILE A 370 17.38 -6.49 13.68
C ILE A 370 16.82 -5.30 12.91
N PRO A 371 17.51 -4.16 12.86
CA PRO A 371 17.11 -3.06 12.00
C PRO A 371 16.99 -3.48 10.52
N GLN A 372 15.94 -3.01 9.84
CA GLN A 372 15.64 -3.33 8.44
C GLN A 372 15.63 -2.07 7.57
N ASN A 373 16.65 -1.92 6.75
CA ASN A 373 16.75 -0.77 5.84
C ASN A 373 15.96 -0.97 4.53
N ASN A 374 15.65 -2.21 4.16
CA ASN A 374 14.96 -2.47 2.89
C ASN A 374 13.46 -2.27 3.04
N SER A 375 12.86 -1.59 2.06
CA SER A 375 11.40 -1.53 1.97
C SER A 375 10.81 -2.93 1.81
N LYS A 376 9.55 -3.12 2.22
CA LYS A 376 8.81 -4.37 2.00
C LYS A 376 8.80 -4.79 0.52
N TYR A 377 8.75 -3.83 -0.42
CA TYR A 377 8.91 -4.11 -1.85
C TYR A 377 10.28 -4.70 -2.17
N SER A 378 11.34 -4.07 -1.68
CA SER A 378 12.72 -4.51 -1.91
C SER A 378 12.97 -5.91 -1.33
N GLN A 379 12.40 -6.21 -0.16
CA GLN A 379 12.45 -7.55 0.44
C GLN A 379 11.67 -8.56 -0.43
N ALA A 380 10.44 -8.23 -0.81
CA ALA A 380 9.59 -9.09 -1.63
C ALA A 380 10.21 -9.39 -3.00
N HIS A 381 10.81 -8.39 -3.65
CA HIS A 381 11.46 -8.54 -4.96
C HIS A 381 12.64 -9.51 -4.91
N ARG A 382 13.41 -9.54 -3.81
CA ARG A 382 14.53 -10.47 -3.65
C ARG A 382 14.12 -11.94 -3.64
N PHE A 383 12.93 -12.29 -3.18
CA PHE A 383 12.42 -13.68 -3.24
C PHE A 383 12.12 -14.17 -4.66
N LYS A 384 12.09 -13.27 -5.65
CA LYS A 384 11.84 -13.63 -7.06
C LYS A 384 13.12 -14.08 -7.78
N LYS A 385 14.29 -13.65 -7.30
CA LYS A 385 15.60 -14.05 -7.83
C LYS A 385 15.98 -15.41 -7.26
#